data_AF-A0AA38J556-F1
#
_entry.id   AF-A0AA38J556-F1
#
_cell.length_a   1.000
_cell.length_b   1.000
_cell.length_c   1.000
_cell.angle_alpha   90.00
_cell.angle_beta   90.00
_cell.angle_gamma   90.00
#
_symmetry.space_group_name_H-M   'P 1'
#
loop_
_entity.id
_entity.type
_entity.pdbx_description
1 polymer ?
#
loop_
_entity_poly.entity_id
_entity_poly.type
_entity_poly.pdbx_seq_one_letter_code
_entity_poly.pdbx_strand_id
1 'polypeptide(L)'
;MRSIGINGSQQDNDIIISFPNEPTHFPDNGMTPTTIDFYLTKNVTPLHRPISLPDLHSNHNPVIVEIPFREKQPQLKNDATKKFTDCTKFRKTTDGLVTINTDIKTLEELDREVADFTNAIQKGYEGSTYLIKPKKRNDEIGDHTKQLTSLRNKESIKNKCTSLPNTFEL
;
A
#
# COMPACT_ATOMS: atom_id res chain seq x y z
N MET A 1 -35.39 9.33 36.70
CA MET A 1 -34.21 9.07 37.55
C MET A 1 -34.25 7.63 38.04
N ARG A 2 -33.38 6.78 37.52
CA ARG A 2 -32.77 5.64 38.22
C ARG A 2 -31.71 5.04 37.29
N SER A 3 -30.47 5.18 37.71
CA SER A 3 -29.29 4.51 37.17
C SER A 3 -29.41 3.02 37.49
N ILE A 4 -29.05 2.17 36.52
CA ILE A 4 -28.64 0.79 36.74
C ILE A 4 -27.27 0.66 36.11
N GLY A 5 -26.23 0.65 36.95
CA GLY A 5 -24.87 0.33 36.55
C GLY A 5 -24.77 -1.15 36.26
N ILE A 6 -24.20 -1.49 35.10
CA ILE A 6 -23.75 -2.84 34.77
C ILE A 6 -22.24 -2.75 34.59
N ASN A 7 -21.49 -3.23 35.60
CA ASN A 7 -20.08 -3.52 35.46
C ASN A 7 -19.93 -4.82 34.66
N GLY A 8 -19.17 -4.77 33.56
CA GLY A 8 -18.62 -5.97 32.92
C GLY A 8 -18.91 -6.13 31.43
N SER A 9 -18.16 -5.41 30.58
CA SER A 9 -17.32 -5.97 29.50
C SER A 9 -16.89 -4.81 28.61
N GLN A 10 -15.59 -4.48 28.61
CA GLN A 10 -15.03 -3.59 27.61
C GLN A 10 -14.95 -4.37 26.30
N GLN A 11 -15.93 -4.17 25.42
CA GLN A 11 -15.77 -4.39 23.98
C GLN A 11 -16.07 -3.08 23.28
N ASP A 12 -15.07 -2.22 23.24
CA ASP A 12 -15.06 -1.03 22.40
C ASP A 12 -14.59 -1.45 21.00
N ASN A 13 -15.48 -2.12 20.26
CA ASN A 13 -15.28 -2.40 18.85
C ASN A 13 -15.99 -1.31 18.07
N ASP A 14 -15.40 -0.12 18.06
CA ASP A 14 -15.91 1.04 17.33
C ASP A 14 -15.70 0.81 15.81
N ILE A 15 -16.57 -0.04 15.26
CA ILE A 15 -16.62 -0.42 13.86
C ILE A 15 -17.64 0.47 13.16
N ILE A 16 -17.20 1.21 12.16
CA ILE A 16 -18.05 2.11 11.38
C ILE A 16 -18.26 1.48 10.00
N ILE A 17 -19.53 1.31 9.62
CA ILE A 17 -19.93 0.90 8.27
C ILE A 17 -20.29 2.16 7.49
N SER A 18 -19.65 2.38 6.35
CA SER A 18 -19.90 3.50 5.45
C SER A 18 -20.21 3.00 4.04
N PHE A 19 -21.21 3.59 3.39
CA PHE A 19 -21.66 3.20 2.05
C PHE A 19 -22.08 4.44 1.24
N PRO A 20 -21.96 4.37 -0.10
CA PRO A 20 -22.40 5.46 -0.98
C PRO A 20 -23.93 5.59 -0.99
N ASN A 21 -24.42 6.78 -1.36
CA ASN A 21 -25.86 7.00 -1.52
C ASN A 21 -26.37 6.43 -2.85
N GLU A 22 -25.49 6.37 -3.84
CA GLU A 22 -25.74 5.84 -5.16
C GLU A 22 -25.59 4.30 -5.15
N PRO A 23 -26.34 3.59 -6.02
CA PRO A 23 -26.17 2.14 -6.18
C PRO A 23 -24.75 1.79 -6.62
N THR A 24 -24.27 0.64 -6.17
CA THR A 24 -22.95 0.09 -6.51
C THR A 24 -23.06 -1.11 -7.44
N HIS A 25 -24.24 -1.69 -7.58
CA HIS A 25 -24.50 -2.84 -8.44
C HIS A 25 -25.71 -2.58 -9.33
N PHE A 26 -25.53 -2.85 -10.63
CA PHE A 26 -26.48 -2.63 -11.71
C PHE A 26 -26.68 -3.94 -12.48
N PRO A 27 -27.69 -4.75 -12.12
CA PRO A 27 -27.93 -6.03 -12.77
C PRO A 27 -28.26 -5.88 -14.28
N ASP A 28 -27.68 -6.73 -15.13
CA ASP A 28 -27.92 -6.72 -16.58
C ASP A 28 -29.36 -7.10 -16.98
N ASN A 29 -30.10 -7.72 -16.05
CA ASN A 29 -31.48 -8.17 -16.27
C ASN A 29 -32.54 -7.09 -15.98
N GLY A 30 -32.13 -5.82 -15.83
CA GLY A 30 -33.04 -4.70 -15.59
C GLY A 30 -33.67 -4.69 -14.19
N MET A 31 -33.15 -5.49 -13.27
CA MET A 31 -33.53 -5.42 -11.86
C MET A 31 -33.10 -4.08 -11.25
N THR A 32 -33.74 -3.72 -10.13
CA THR A 32 -33.45 -2.48 -9.41
C THR A 32 -31.98 -2.44 -8.96
N PRO A 33 -31.24 -1.36 -9.27
CA PRO A 33 -29.89 -1.18 -8.77
C PRO A 33 -29.81 -1.24 -7.24
N THR A 34 -28.75 -1.82 -6.70
CA THR A 34 -28.56 -2.01 -5.26
C THR A 34 -27.24 -1.45 -4.76
N THR A 35 -27.18 -1.07 -3.49
CA THR A 35 -25.94 -0.70 -2.79
C THR A 35 -25.51 -1.88 -1.93
N ILE A 36 -24.59 -2.70 -2.45
CA ILE A 36 -24.09 -3.91 -1.76
C ILE A 36 -22.59 -3.86 -1.50
N ASP A 37 -21.91 -2.85 -2.04
CA ASP A 37 -20.49 -2.59 -1.79
C ASP A 37 -20.36 -1.47 -0.75
N PHE A 38 -19.63 -1.75 0.33
CA PHE A 38 -19.47 -0.84 1.46
C PHE A 38 -18.07 -0.93 2.05
N TYR A 39 -17.73 0.09 2.83
CA TYR A 39 -16.44 0.22 3.49
C TYR A 39 -16.59 0.08 5.00
N LEU A 40 -15.72 -0.73 5.60
CA LEU A 40 -15.69 -0.99 7.02
C LEU A 40 -14.41 -0.41 7.63
N THR A 41 -14.54 0.39 8.69
CA THR A 41 -13.39 0.86 9.45
C THR A 41 -13.49 0.49 10.91
N LYS A 42 -12.33 0.41 11.57
CA LYS A 42 -12.22 0.35 13.02
C LYS A 42 -11.27 1.44 13.47
N ASN A 43 -11.68 2.27 14.43
CA ASN A 43 -10.87 3.37 14.97
C ASN A 43 -10.40 4.42 13.93
N VAL A 44 -11.06 4.48 12.77
CA VAL A 44 -10.78 5.44 11.70
C VAL A 44 -12.10 5.96 11.17
N THR A 45 -12.33 7.26 11.28
CA THR A 45 -13.49 7.90 10.66
C THR A 45 -13.13 8.37 9.25
N PRO A 46 -13.85 7.96 8.19
CA PRO A 46 -13.68 8.50 6.85
C PRO A 46 -13.84 10.03 6.84
N LEU A 47 -13.14 10.73 5.95
CA LEU A 47 -13.26 12.19 5.81
C LEU A 47 -14.63 12.57 5.24
N HIS A 48 -15.09 11.77 4.27
CA HIS A 48 -16.33 11.96 3.54
C HIS A 48 -17.07 10.62 3.39
N ARG A 49 -18.35 10.71 3.04
CA ARG A 49 -19.13 9.53 2.66
C ARG A 49 -18.49 8.90 1.41
N PRO A 50 -18.46 7.56 1.30
CA PRO A 50 -18.04 6.88 0.09
C PRO A 50 -18.85 7.33 -1.14
N ILE A 51 -18.25 7.27 -2.31
CA ILE A 51 -18.88 7.64 -3.59
C ILE A 51 -18.87 6.42 -4.51
N SER A 52 -19.99 6.15 -5.18
CA SER A 52 -20.06 5.16 -6.27
C SER A 52 -19.63 5.83 -7.57
N LEU A 53 -18.55 5.34 -8.18
CA LEU A 53 -18.05 5.87 -9.44
C LEU A 53 -18.61 5.03 -10.60
N PRO A 54 -19.36 5.62 -11.55
CA PRO A 54 -19.84 4.88 -12.72
C PRO A 54 -18.69 4.27 -13.53
N ASP A 55 -18.67 2.95 -13.64
CA ASP A 55 -17.73 2.21 -14.48
C ASP A 55 -18.50 1.51 -15.60
N LEU A 56 -18.17 1.81 -16.86
CA LEU A 56 -18.93 1.36 -18.03
C LEU A 56 -18.65 -0.10 -18.41
N HIS A 57 -17.68 -0.76 -17.77
CA HIS A 57 -17.22 -2.09 -18.15
C HIS A 57 -17.59 -3.20 -17.14
N SER A 58 -18.31 -2.86 -16.07
CA SER A 58 -18.68 -3.79 -14.99
C SER A 58 -20.13 -3.56 -14.57
N ASN A 59 -20.82 -4.61 -14.15
CA ASN A 59 -22.13 -4.50 -13.49
C ASN A 59 -22.02 -4.03 -12.02
N HIS A 60 -20.80 -3.78 -11.54
CA HIS A 60 -20.50 -3.08 -10.29
C HIS A 60 -19.72 -1.79 -10.53
N ASN A 61 -20.15 -0.72 -9.88
CA ASN A 61 -19.42 0.54 -9.78
C ASN A 61 -18.40 0.49 -8.63
N PRO A 62 -17.15 0.92 -8.85
CA PRO A 62 -16.18 1.10 -7.77
C PRO A 62 -16.67 2.05 -6.68
N VAL A 63 -16.37 1.70 -5.42
CA VAL A 63 -16.61 2.56 -4.25
C VAL A 63 -15.33 3.26 -3.84
N ILE A 64 -15.34 4.60 -3.88
CA ILE A 64 -14.20 5.44 -3.51
C ILE A 64 -14.39 5.98 -2.10
N VAL A 65 -13.34 5.88 -1.26
CA VAL A 65 -13.34 6.39 0.11
C VAL A 65 -12.08 7.19 0.38
N GLU A 66 -12.24 8.32 1.04
CA GLU A 66 -11.15 9.14 1.55
C GLU A 66 -10.94 8.88 3.04
N ILE A 67 -9.76 8.39 3.40
CA ILE A 67 -9.36 8.13 4.79
C ILE A 67 -8.27 9.10 5.25
N PRO A 68 -8.33 9.61 6.48
CA PRO A 68 -7.27 10.45 7.03
C PRO A 68 -6.03 9.58 7.28
N PHE A 69 -5.02 9.72 6.43
CA PHE A 69 -3.75 9.03 6.60
C PHE A 69 -2.82 9.86 7.49
N ARG A 70 -2.51 9.36 8.69
CA ARG A 70 -1.35 9.82 9.45
C ARG A 70 -0.16 8.96 9.04
N GLU A 71 0.75 9.54 8.25
CA GLU A 71 2.05 8.92 7.98
C GLU A 71 2.75 8.61 9.30
N LYS A 72 2.77 7.33 9.71
CA LYS A 72 3.86 6.84 10.52
C LYS A 72 5.02 6.70 9.56
N GLN A 73 5.98 7.62 9.61
CA GLN A 73 7.21 7.49 8.83
C GLN A 73 7.74 6.06 9.04
N PRO A 74 7.82 5.24 7.98
CA PRO A 74 8.38 3.92 8.12
C PRO A 74 9.79 4.10 8.67
N GLN A 75 10.08 3.48 9.81
CA GLN A 75 11.46 3.40 10.28
C GLN A 75 12.23 2.72 9.15
N LEU A 76 13.06 3.51 8.46
CA LEU A 76 13.86 3.08 7.33
C LEU A 76 14.73 1.91 7.79
N LYS A 77 14.29 0.69 7.51
CA LYS A 77 15.19 -0.46 7.46
C LYS A 77 16.06 -0.23 6.24
N ASN A 78 17.23 0.37 6.45
CA ASN A 78 18.19 0.75 5.41
C ASN A 78 18.75 -0.43 4.61
N ASP A 79 18.38 -1.66 4.94
CA ASP A 79 18.98 -2.89 4.40
C ASP A 79 18.07 -3.67 3.44
N ALA A 80 16.86 -3.19 3.17
CA ALA A 80 15.98 -3.84 2.19
C ALA A 80 16.46 -3.53 0.76
N THR A 81 17.13 -4.49 0.12
CA THR A 81 17.39 -4.45 -1.32
C THR A 81 16.05 -4.33 -2.05
N LYS A 82 15.85 -3.27 -2.83
CA LYS A 82 14.60 -3.04 -3.56
C LYS A 82 14.72 -3.60 -4.97
N LYS A 83 13.70 -4.31 -5.44
CA LYS A 83 13.54 -4.60 -6.88
C LYS A 83 13.07 -3.33 -7.59
N PHE A 84 13.68 -3.03 -8.71
CA PHE A 84 13.32 -1.91 -9.57
C PHE A 84 13.23 -2.40 -11.00
N THR A 85 12.21 -1.96 -11.73
CA THR A 85 12.01 -2.29 -13.14
C THR A 85 12.09 -1.01 -13.96
N ASP A 86 13.02 -0.96 -14.91
CA ASP A 86 13.07 0.11 -15.92
C ASP A 86 11.92 -0.11 -16.92
N CYS A 87 10.84 0.65 -16.73
CA CYS A 87 9.62 0.52 -17.54
C CYS A 87 9.84 0.87 -19.02
N THR A 88 10.77 1.79 -19.32
CA THR A 88 11.10 2.17 -20.69
C THR A 88 11.84 1.03 -21.39
N LYS A 89 12.81 0.42 -20.69
CA LYS A 89 13.53 -0.75 -21.19
C LYS A 89 12.61 -1.96 -21.32
N PHE A 90 11.76 -2.22 -20.33
CA PHE A 90 10.73 -3.25 -20.37
C PHE A 90 9.91 -3.14 -21.65
N ARG A 91 9.29 -1.97 -21.87
CA ARG A 91 8.45 -1.70 -23.04
C ARG A 91 9.21 -1.91 -24.33
N LYS A 92 10.39 -1.31 -24.48
CA LYS A 92 11.21 -1.47 -25.70
C LYS A 92 11.56 -2.94 -25.97
N THR A 93 11.88 -3.71 -24.92
CA THR A 93 12.22 -5.13 -25.06
C THR A 93 10.99 -5.97 -25.41
N THR A 94 9.85 -5.76 -24.75
CA THR A 94 8.62 -6.49 -25.03
C THR A 94 8.08 -6.17 -26.43
N ASP A 95 8.06 -4.89 -26.82
CA ASP A 95 7.61 -4.44 -28.15
C ASP A 95 8.48 -5.04 -29.28
N GLY A 96 9.77 -5.28 -29.02
CA GLY A 96 10.68 -5.92 -29.97
C GLY A 96 10.57 -7.45 -30.04
N LEU A 97 9.90 -8.09 -29.07
CA LEU A 97 9.73 -9.54 -28.98
C LEU A 97 8.33 -10.00 -29.39
N VAL A 98 7.32 -9.16 -29.20
CA VAL A 98 5.92 -9.49 -29.52
C VAL A 98 5.66 -9.21 -31.00
N THR A 99 5.25 -10.24 -31.73
CA THR A 99 4.64 -10.11 -33.06
C THR A 99 3.22 -10.60 -32.95
N ILE A 100 2.24 -9.75 -33.30
CA ILE A 100 0.83 -10.13 -33.22
C ILE A 100 0.47 -10.88 -34.49
N ASN A 101 0.22 -12.18 -34.37
CA ASN A 101 -0.38 -12.97 -35.42
C ASN A 101 -1.90 -12.68 -35.49
N THR A 102 -2.38 -12.29 -36.67
CA THR A 102 -3.79 -11.96 -36.91
C THR A 102 -4.58 -13.11 -37.55
N ASP A 103 -3.91 -14.21 -37.89
CA ASP A 103 -4.48 -15.34 -38.62
C ASP A 103 -4.27 -16.64 -37.84
N ILE A 104 -4.98 -16.79 -36.72
CA ILE A 104 -4.96 -17.98 -35.86
C ILE A 104 -6.14 -18.88 -36.23
N LYS A 105 -5.87 -20.09 -36.69
CA LYS A 105 -6.89 -21.03 -37.22
C LYS A 105 -7.06 -22.28 -36.40
N THR A 106 -6.06 -22.67 -35.61
CA THR A 106 -6.13 -23.87 -34.78
C THR A 106 -5.87 -23.59 -33.30
N LEU A 107 -6.24 -24.54 -32.44
CA LEU A 107 -6.01 -24.45 -31.01
C LEU A 107 -4.50 -24.48 -30.69
N GLU A 108 -3.73 -25.29 -31.43
CA GLU A 108 -2.28 -25.40 -31.26
C GLU A 108 -1.54 -24.13 -31.69
N GLU A 109 -2.08 -23.40 -32.66
CA GLU A 109 -1.59 -22.07 -33.02
C GLU A 109 -1.90 -21.07 -31.91
N LEU A 110 -3.13 -21.08 -31.38
CA LEU A 110 -3.51 -20.22 -30.26
C LEU A 110 -2.62 -20.43 -29.03
N ASP A 111 -2.42 -21.69 -28.61
CA ASP A 111 -1.59 -22.02 -27.45
C ASP A 111 -0.14 -21.56 -27.62
N ARG A 112 0.38 -21.66 -28.84
CA ARG A 112 1.73 -21.19 -29.18
C ARG A 112 1.85 -19.68 -29.10
N GLU A 113 0.90 -18.94 -29.67
CA GLU A 113 0.88 -17.47 -29.59
C GLU A 113 0.77 -16.98 -28.15
N VAL A 114 -0.04 -17.66 -27.32
CA VAL A 114 -0.13 -17.38 -25.88
C VAL A 114 1.21 -17.64 -25.17
N ALA A 115 1.86 -18.77 -25.48
CA ALA A 115 3.16 -19.11 -24.91
C ALA A 115 4.24 -18.09 -25.32
N ASP A 116 4.28 -17.69 -26.59
CA ASP A 116 5.24 -16.74 -27.13
C ASP A 116 5.04 -15.34 -26.56
N PHE A 117 3.79 -14.89 -26.45
CA PHE A 117 3.46 -13.63 -25.79
C PHE A 117 3.87 -13.63 -24.31
N THR A 118 3.58 -14.72 -23.60
CA THR A 118 3.97 -14.89 -22.18
C THR A 118 5.49 -14.86 -22.03
N ASN A 119 6.20 -15.57 -22.90
CA ASN A 119 7.67 -15.59 -22.93
C ASN A 119 8.26 -14.20 -23.21
N ALA A 120 7.65 -13.42 -24.10
CA ALA A 120 8.08 -12.05 -24.39
C ALA A 120 7.95 -11.12 -23.17
N ILE A 121 6.86 -11.25 -22.41
CA ILE A 121 6.67 -10.49 -21.15
C ILE A 121 7.72 -10.90 -20.12
N GLN A 122 7.92 -12.21 -19.92
CA GLN A 122 8.90 -12.71 -18.95
C GLN A 122 10.32 -12.23 -19.29
N LYS A 123 10.75 -12.36 -20.55
CA LYS A 123 12.04 -11.86 -21.02
C LYS A 123 12.16 -10.33 -20.86
N GLY A 124 11.10 -9.59 -21.17
CA GLY A 124 11.04 -8.16 -20.94
C GLY A 124 11.27 -7.81 -19.48
N TYR A 125 10.60 -8.52 -18.57
CA TYR A 125 10.73 -8.31 -17.12
C TYR A 125 12.12 -8.66 -16.60
N GLU A 126 12.67 -9.81 -16.97
CA GLU A 126 14.01 -10.26 -16.55
C GLU A 126 15.11 -9.32 -17.07
N GLY A 127 14.99 -8.83 -18.31
CA GLY A 127 15.95 -7.91 -18.91
C GLY A 127 15.90 -6.47 -18.38
N SER A 128 14.81 -6.10 -17.70
CA SER A 128 14.56 -4.73 -17.22
C SER A 128 14.50 -4.58 -15.70
N THR A 129 14.41 -5.69 -14.97
CA THR A 129 14.30 -5.69 -13.51
C THR A 129 15.65 -6.00 -12.87
N TYR A 130 16.07 -5.15 -11.94
CA TYR A 130 17.31 -5.34 -11.20
C TYR A 130 17.16 -4.94 -9.74
N LEU A 131 18.10 -5.43 -8.92
CA LEU A 131 18.18 -5.11 -7.51
C LEU A 131 18.94 -3.80 -7.33
N ILE A 132 18.26 -2.79 -6.79
CA ILE A 132 18.90 -1.55 -6.37
C ILE A 132 19.29 -1.71 -4.91
N LYS A 133 20.61 -1.70 -4.67
CA LYS A 133 21.14 -1.48 -3.32
C LYS A 133 20.88 -0.01 -2.97
N PRO A 134 20.24 0.30 -1.83
CA PRO A 134 20.09 1.68 -1.41
C PRO A 134 21.47 2.33 -1.34
N LYS A 135 21.65 3.44 -2.06
CA LYS A 135 22.87 4.23 -1.97
C LYS A 135 23.02 4.62 -0.50
N LYS A 136 24.12 4.24 0.14
CA LYS A 136 24.46 4.81 1.46
C LYS A 136 24.41 6.32 1.26
N ARG A 137 23.57 7.01 2.03
CA ARG A 137 23.63 8.45 2.12
C ARG A 137 24.99 8.80 2.69
N ASN A 138 25.96 9.03 1.82
CA ASN A 138 27.10 9.88 2.13
C ASN A 138 26.55 11.30 2.06
N ASP A 139 25.64 11.62 2.98
CA ASP A 139 25.43 13.02 3.28
C ASP A 139 26.81 13.48 3.75
N GLU A 140 27.48 14.35 2.99
CA GLU A 140 28.63 15.10 3.48
C GLU A 140 28.10 16.02 4.57
N ILE A 141 27.80 15.42 5.72
CA ILE A 141 27.39 16.12 6.92
C ILE A 141 28.63 16.92 7.29
N GLY A 142 28.58 18.24 7.07
CA GLY A 142 29.65 19.15 7.49
C GLY A 142 30.00 18.90 8.95
N ASP A 143 31.28 19.02 9.30
CA ASP A 143 31.78 18.54 10.59
C ASP A 143 31.07 19.18 11.79
N HIS A 144 30.60 20.42 11.64
CA HIS A 144 29.75 21.10 12.62
C HIS A 144 28.48 20.30 12.96
N THR A 145 27.80 19.76 11.96
CA THR A 145 26.58 18.98 12.13
C THR A 145 26.85 17.60 12.74
N LYS A 146 28.01 17.00 12.44
CA LYS A 146 28.49 15.78 13.12
C LYS A 146 28.78 16.04 14.61
N GLN A 147 29.41 17.18 14.93
CA GLN A 147 29.72 17.58 16.30
C GLN A 147 28.45 17.82 17.12
N LEU A 148 27.47 18.55 16.57
CA LEU A 148 26.17 18.76 17.23
C LEU A 148 25.44 17.45 17.50
N THR A 149 25.46 16.51 16.54
CA THR A 149 24.85 15.19 16.71
C THR A 149 25.55 14.37 17.79
N SER A 150 26.88 14.40 17.83
CA SER A 150 27.70 13.74 18.85
C SER A 150 27.44 14.30 20.25
N LEU A 151 27.38 15.63 20.40
CA LEU A 151 27.06 16.30 21.67
C LEU A 151 25.67 15.91 22.16
N ARG A 152 24.65 15.97 21.30
CA ARG A 152 23.28 15.55 21.65
C ARG A 152 23.24 14.09 22.13
N ASN A 153 23.95 13.20 21.44
CA ASN A 153 23.99 11.79 21.80
C ASN A 153 24.69 11.55 23.15
N LYS A 154 25.78 12.28 23.43
CA LYS A 154 26.46 12.26 24.74
C LYS A 154 25.54 12.71 25.87
N GLU A 155 24.82 13.81 25.69
CA GLU A 155 23.88 14.32 26.70
C GLU A 155 22.71 13.35 26.93
N SER A 156 22.20 12.71 25.87
CA SER A 156 21.14 11.72 25.98
C SER A 156 21.59 10.45 26.72
N ILE A 157 22.84 10.01 26.53
CA ILE A 157 23.44 8.89 27.29
C ILE A 157 23.67 9.30 28.75
N LYS A 158 24.15 10.52 29.00
CA LYS A 158 24.39 11.05 30.34
C LYS A 158 23.10 11.12 31.15
N ASN A 159 22.02 11.62 30.54
CA ASN A 159 20.68 11.69 31.14
C ASN A 159 20.07 10.30 31.41
N LYS A 160 20.49 9.27 30.66
CA LYS A 160 20.07 7.89 30.87
C LYS A 160 20.85 7.19 32.00
N CYS A 161 22.09 7.62 32.26
CA CYS A 161 22.91 7.12 33.37
C CYS A 161 22.62 7.84 34.70
N THR A 162 22.15 9.08 34.69
CA THR A 162 21.80 9.83 35.92
C THR A 162 20.39 9.52 36.46
N SER A 163 19.59 8.73 35.73
CA SER A 163 18.22 8.36 36.13
C SER A 163 18.12 6.98 36.81
N LEU A 164 19.25 6.38 37.22
CA LEU A 164 19.21 5.17 38.05
C LEU A 164 19.04 5.56 39.53
N PRO A 165 18.00 5.08 40.23
CA PRO A 165 17.79 5.41 41.64
C PRO A 165 18.92 4.80 42.49
N ASN A 166 19.56 5.63 43.31
CA ASN A 166 20.42 5.19 44.41
C ASN A 166 19.55 4.43 45.42
N THR A 167 19.52 3.11 45.36
CA THR A 167 19.11 2.27 46.48
C THR A 167 20.36 1.79 47.22
N PHE A 168 20.71 2.51 48.28
CA PHE A 168 21.48 1.99 49.41
C PHE A 168 20.76 2.44 50.67
N GLU A 169 19.99 1.54 51.27
CA GLU A 169 19.64 1.57 52.69
C GLU A 169 20.13 0.27 53.30
N LEU A 170 21.01 0.39 54.31
CA LEU A 170 21.22 -0.55 55.41
C LEU A 170 21.24 0.28 56.69
#